data_AF-A0A7Z9PY47-F1
#
_entry.id   AF-A0A7Z9PY47-F1
#
_cell.length_a   1.000
_cell.length_b   1.000
_cell.length_c   1.000
_cell.angle_alpha   90.00
_cell.angle_beta   90.00
_cell.angle_gamma   90.00
#
_symmetry.space_group_name_H-M   'P 1'
#
loop_
_entity.id
_entity.type
_entity.pdbx_description
1 polymer ?
#
loop_
_entity_poly.entity_id
_entity_poly.type
_entity_poly.pdbx_seq_one_letter_code
_entity_poly.pdbx_strand_id
1 'polypeptide(L)'
;MATKISLPTNRDRDLGFVMLFLSAVSYYVVPPLAHEFGVAAGKVVPISTPLGALLMLLGIASIFFSKKKISVKEKLVVVKDGFFSRPLNLRYEEIPTFKLTGFEDESKGGSQEVWTVHMIDGARQYLIDRRIGQQMASRSLAERLAKAVRGSLIENQDGKNFEFKVEELDLSFVERVDRYPEMLGHEVEEPSDKVVDYEKTPEGLKVSWCFFRSSLLFELFCVASFLVAAAFIPLPGGPDGQGFSLFQAEMAEGDYRYFIGIAVFTVVSLILLAGYRNTLELIVPKRVQSRTTVWGIPVRGGRISLDELEHIAVTVTSRGPDIQFISDRKILRERLPAINIARWLAWEFRNRLANLSPESTHVEQSVEMHSI
;
A
#
# COMPACT_ATOMS: atom_id res chain seq x y z
N MET A 1 24.16 -3.60 -13.87
CA MET A 1 23.41 -2.59 -13.07
C MET A 1 22.34 -3.35 -12.28
N ALA A 2 22.19 -3.14 -10.97
CA ALA A 2 21.25 -3.93 -10.16
C ALA A 2 19.84 -3.30 -10.18
N THR A 3 18.86 -4.02 -10.72
CA THR A 3 17.46 -3.57 -10.74
C THR A 3 16.86 -3.75 -9.35
N LYS A 4 16.26 -2.69 -8.79
CA LYS A 4 15.59 -2.70 -7.49
C LYS A 4 14.10 -2.46 -7.67
N ILE A 5 13.29 -3.43 -7.27
CA ILE A 5 11.83 -3.38 -7.29
C ILE A 5 11.36 -3.27 -5.84
N SER A 6 10.45 -2.33 -5.57
CA SER A 6 9.83 -2.17 -4.24
C SER A 6 8.33 -2.25 -4.34
N LEU A 7 7.72 -3.12 -3.52
CA LEU A 7 6.28 -3.33 -3.46
C LEU A 7 5.78 -3.14 -2.03
N PRO A 8 4.52 -2.68 -1.84
CA PRO A 8 3.89 -2.72 -0.53
C PRO A 8 3.74 -4.17 -0.05
N THR A 9 3.93 -4.39 1.25
CA THR A 9 3.72 -5.68 1.92
C THR A 9 3.01 -5.49 3.26
N ASN A 10 2.28 -6.52 3.69
CA ASN A 10 1.65 -6.58 5.01
C ASN A 10 2.43 -7.51 5.97
N ARG A 11 3.61 -8.01 5.58
CA ARG A 11 4.36 -9.03 6.33
C ARG A 11 4.62 -8.66 7.79
N ASP A 12 5.02 -7.41 8.06
CA ASP A 12 5.33 -6.95 9.42
C ASP A 12 4.14 -6.28 10.11
N ARG A 13 2.96 -6.28 9.49
CA ARG A 13 1.81 -5.52 10.00
C ARG A 13 1.32 -6.05 11.34
N ASP A 14 1.19 -7.36 11.47
CA ASP A 14 0.72 -8.01 12.71
C ASP A 14 1.74 -7.80 13.83
N LEU A 15 3.03 -7.91 13.51
CA LEU A 15 4.11 -7.54 14.43
C LEU A 15 4.01 -6.06 14.83
N GLY A 16 3.67 -5.17 13.90
CA GLY A 16 3.47 -3.76 14.18
C GLY A 16 2.30 -3.51 15.15
N PHE A 17 1.19 -4.22 15.01
CA PHE A 17 0.09 -4.16 15.99
C PHE A 17 0.50 -4.71 17.35
N VAL A 18 1.26 -5.82 17.40
CA VAL A 18 1.81 -6.35 18.65
C VAL A 18 2.74 -5.32 19.31
N MET A 19 3.58 -4.63 18.56
CA MET A 19 4.46 -3.57 19.10
C MET A 19 3.67 -2.37 19.64
N LEU A 20 2.58 -1.96 18.97
CA LEU A 20 1.69 -0.91 19.49
C LEU A 20 1.00 -1.35 20.79
N PHE A 21 0.56 -2.59 20.86
CA PHE A 21 -0.03 -3.15 22.09
C PHE A 21 1.00 -3.18 23.23
N LEU A 22 2.21 -3.71 22.98
CA LEU A 22 3.28 -3.75 23.97
C LEU A 22 3.73 -2.34 24.40
N SER A 23 3.67 -1.36 23.50
CA SER A 23 3.87 0.04 23.85
C SER A 23 2.84 0.51 24.88
N ALA A 24 1.56 0.27 24.64
CA ALA A 24 0.50 0.63 25.59
C ALA A 24 0.69 -0.08 26.95
N VAL A 25 1.03 -1.38 26.95
CA VAL A 25 1.34 -2.14 28.17
C VAL A 25 2.53 -1.52 28.92
N SER A 26 3.59 -1.13 28.21
CA SER A 26 4.78 -0.53 28.81
C SER A 26 4.51 0.82 29.48
N TYR A 27 3.59 1.61 28.92
CA TYR A 27 3.18 2.90 29.48
C TYR A 27 2.22 2.75 30.66
N TYR A 28 1.23 1.86 30.54
CA TYR A 28 0.06 1.90 31.42
C TYR A 28 -0.02 0.74 32.41
N VAL A 29 0.58 -0.41 32.11
CA VAL A 29 0.45 -1.62 32.94
C VAL A 29 1.73 -1.88 33.73
N VAL A 30 2.90 -1.68 33.12
CA VAL A 30 4.19 -1.97 33.75
C VAL A 30 4.46 -1.11 35.00
N PRO A 31 4.23 0.22 35.02
CA PRO A 31 4.51 1.02 36.21
C PRO A 31 3.62 0.68 37.42
N PRO A 32 2.28 0.52 37.30
CA PRO A 32 1.44 0.08 38.41
C PRO A 32 1.79 -1.32 38.90
N LEU A 33 2.01 -2.28 37.99
CA LEU A 33 2.36 -3.65 38.34
C LEU A 33 3.68 -3.71 39.12
N ALA A 34 4.69 -2.95 38.69
CA ALA A 34 5.98 -2.91 39.38
C ALA A 34 5.87 -2.28 40.78
N HIS A 35 4.96 -1.32 40.96
CA HIS A 35 4.67 -0.74 42.28
C HIS A 35 4.06 -1.80 43.24
N GLU A 36 3.15 -2.65 42.77
CA GLU A 36 2.60 -3.76 43.57
C GLU A 36 3.66 -4.79 43.98
N PHE A 37 4.67 -5.02 43.15
CA PHE A 37 5.81 -5.87 43.47
C PHE A 37 6.91 -5.17 44.31
N GLY A 38 6.61 -3.99 44.87
CA GLY A 38 7.50 -3.26 45.77
C GLY A 38 8.66 -2.52 45.07
N VAL A 39 8.59 -2.36 43.75
CA VAL A 39 9.57 -1.58 42.98
C VAL A 39 9.13 -0.12 42.94
N ALA A 40 9.98 0.78 43.42
CA ALA A 40 9.71 2.21 43.38
C ALA A 40 9.42 2.68 41.94
N ALA A 41 8.27 3.31 41.73
CA ALA A 41 7.84 3.83 40.43
C ALA A 41 8.89 4.73 39.75
N GLY A 42 9.65 5.51 40.55
CA GLY A 42 10.75 6.35 40.08
C GLY A 42 11.92 5.61 39.42
N LYS A 43 12.03 4.29 39.57
CA LYS A 43 13.03 3.45 38.87
C LYS A 43 12.48 2.80 37.58
N VAL A 44 11.17 2.62 37.50
CA VAL A 44 10.51 1.86 36.42
C VAL A 44 10.07 2.79 35.31
N VAL A 45 9.46 3.92 35.66
CA VAL A 45 8.97 4.93 34.71
C VAL A 45 10.07 5.43 33.75
N PRO A 46 11.31 5.70 34.19
CA PRO A 46 12.38 6.14 33.28
C PRO A 46 12.81 5.09 32.24
N ILE A 47 12.46 3.81 32.44
CA ILE A 47 12.82 2.71 31.56
C ILE A 47 11.62 2.30 30.70
N SER A 48 10.44 2.18 31.30
CA SER A 48 9.23 1.71 30.63
C SER A 48 8.67 2.74 29.63
N THR A 49 8.78 4.03 29.95
CA THR A 49 8.33 5.15 29.10
C THR A 49 9.12 5.22 27.76
N PRO A 50 10.47 5.30 27.75
CA PRO A 50 11.20 5.32 26.48
C PRO A 50 11.11 4.00 25.71
N LEU A 51 11.00 2.86 26.41
CA LEU A 51 10.75 1.58 25.76
C LEU A 51 9.38 1.56 25.05
N GLY A 52 8.34 2.05 25.72
CA GLY A 52 7.01 2.22 25.12
C GLY A 52 7.06 3.11 23.88
N ALA A 53 7.70 4.29 23.98
CA ALA A 53 7.85 5.20 22.84
C ALA A 53 8.57 4.53 21.66
N LEU A 54 9.65 3.78 21.93
CA LEU A 54 10.39 3.05 20.91
C LEU A 54 9.52 1.98 20.24
N LEU A 55 8.79 1.19 21.02
CA LEU A 55 7.85 0.18 20.52
C LEU A 55 6.73 0.81 19.69
N MET A 56 6.22 1.96 20.10
CA MET A 56 5.23 2.72 19.33
C MET A 56 5.78 3.11 17.96
N LEU A 57 6.98 3.71 17.92
CA LEU A 57 7.61 4.13 16.68
C LEU A 57 7.91 2.95 15.75
N LEU A 58 8.41 1.84 16.29
CA LEU A 58 8.66 0.61 15.55
C LEU A 58 7.34 -0.03 15.03
N GLY A 59 6.27 0.03 15.83
CA GLY A 59 4.95 -0.45 15.46
C GLY A 59 4.35 0.33 14.30
N ILE A 60 4.33 1.66 14.41
CA ILE A 60 3.90 2.58 13.34
C ILE A 60 4.74 2.32 12.09
N ALA A 61 6.07 2.20 12.22
CA ALA A 61 6.93 1.98 11.08
C ALA A 61 6.66 0.64 10.39
N SER A 62 6.41 -0.42 11.14
CA SER A 62 6.09 -1.75 10.61
C SER A 62 4.73 -1.78 9.89
N ILE A 63 3.75 -0.99 10.36
CA ILE A 63 2.42 -0.89 9.74
C ILE A 63 2.46 -0.08 8.44
N PHE A 64 3.16 1.07 8.43
CA PHE A 64 3.06 2.03 7.33
C PHE A 64 4.24 2.00 6.35
N PHE A 65 5.42 1.57 6.79
CA PHE A 65 6.64 1.64 6.00
C PHE A 65 7.22 0.27 5.60
N SER A 66 6.60 -0.84 6.02
CA SER A 66 7.02 -2.17 5.57
C SER A 66 6.85 -2.33 4.06
N LYS A 67 7.89 -2.83 3.40
CA LYS A 67 7.95 -3.01 1.95
C LYS A 67 8.65 -4.33 1.62
N LYS A 68 8.17 -5.00 0.57
CA LYS A 68 8.89 -6.07 -0.09
C LYS A 68 9.88 -5.46 -1.07
N LYS A 69 11.16 -5.77 -0.91
CA LYS A 69 12.27 -5.30 -1.75
C LYS A 69 12.82 -6.49 -2.50
N ILE A 70 12.86 -6.38 -3.81
CA ILE A 70 13.44 -7.40 -4.68
C ILE A 70 14.59 -6.74 -5.44
N SER A 71 15.77 -7.33 -5.37
CA SER A 71 16.93 -6.86 -6.12
C SER A 71 17.43 -7.95 -7.05
N VAL A 72 17.53 -7.63 -8.33
CA VAL A 72 18.10 -8.50 -9.35
C VAL A 72 19.55 -8.07 -9.58
N LYS A 73 20.47 -9.02 -9.41
CA LYS A 73 21.91 -8.93 -9.72
C LYS A 73 22.23 -10.04 -10.73
N GLU A 74 23.42 -10.00 -11.32
CA GLU A 74 23.86 -11.05 -12.24
C GLU A 74 23.66 -12.44 -11.63
N LYS A 75 22.79 -13.25 -12.25
CA LYS A 75 22.44 -14.63 -11.84
C LYS A 75 21.88 -14.77 -10.42
N LEU A 76 21.34 -13.69 -9.84
CA LEU A 76 20.83 -13.71 -8.46
C LEU A 76 19.62 -12.78 -8.29
N VAL A 77 18.51 -13.36 -7.83
CA VAL A 77 17.33 -12.62 -7.35
C VAL A 77 17.32 -12.67 -5.82
N VAL A 78 17.40 -11.50 -5.18
CA VAL A 78 17.31 -11.36 -3.73
C VAL A 78 15.95 -10.81 -3.35
N VAL A 79 15.20 -11.54 -2.52
CA VAL A 79 13.87 -11.15 -2.04
C VAL A 79 13.94 -10.88 -0.54
N LYS A 80 13.64 -9.66 -0.12
CA LYS A 80 13.47 -9.29 1.29
C LYS A 80 12.06 -8.78 1.51
N ASP A 81 11.26 -9.49 2.29
CA ASP A 81 9.85 -9.17 2.52
C ASP A 81 9.64 -8.56 3.92
N GLY A 82 9.64 -7.24 4.02
CA GLY A 82 9.58 -6.53 5.29
C GLY A 82 10.95 -6.23 5.92
N PHE A 83 10.94 -5.71 7.14
CA PHE A 83 12.14 -5.27 7.85
C PHE A 83 12.93 -6.43 8.45
N PHE A 84 12.22 -7.35 9.10
CA PHE A 84 12.79 -8.39 9.97
C PHE A 84 12.97 -9.74 9.28
N SER A 85 12.44 -9.93 8.07
CA SER A 85 12.65 -11.17 7.33
C SER A 85 14.10 -11.30 6.85
N ARG A 86 14.60 -12.54 6.89
CA ARG A 86 15.86 -12.89 6.25
C ARG A 86 15.69 -12.78 4.73
N PRO A 87 16.66 -12.18 4.02
CA PRO A 87 16.62 -12.14 2.57
C PRO A 87 16.76 -13.55 2.00
N LEU A 88 15.87 -13.90 1.08
CA LEU A 88 15.96 -15.12 0.27
C LEU A 88 16.82 -14.84 -0.95
N ASN A 89 17.86 -15.65 -1.15
CA ASN A 89 18.80 -15.53 -2.26
C ASN A 89 18.53 -16.66 -3.26
N LEU A 90 17.97 -16.32 -4.41
CA LEU A 90 17.64 -17.27 -5.47
C LEU A 90 18.66 -17.13 -6.59
N ARG A 91 19.59 -18.08 -6.69
CA ARG A 91 20.53 -18.16 -7.81
C ARG A 91 19.88 -18.89 -8.98
N TYR A 92 20.12 -18.39 -10.19
CA TYR A 92 19.66 -19.02 -11.41
C TYR A 92 20.83 -19.31 -12.35
N GLU A 93 20.79 -20.44 -13.04
CA GLU A 93 21.86 -20.90 -13.93
C GLU A 93 21.57 -20.50 -15.39
N GLU A 94 20.33 -20.69 -15.82
CA GLU A 94 19.77 -20.33 -17.12
C GLU A 94 18.96 -19.02 -17.04
N ILE A 95 18.58 -18.44 -18.18
CA ILE A 95 17.71 -17.25 -18.18
C ILE A 95 16.33 -17.68 -17.68
N PRO A 96 15.87 -17.18 -16.51
CA PRO A 96 14.69 -17.73 -15.90
C PRO A 96 13.41 -17.15 -16.51
N THR A 97 12.39 -17.99 -16.58
CA THR A 97 11.02 -17.58 -16.96
C THR A 97 10.20 -17.33 -15.71
N PHE A 98 9.43 -16.25 -15.68
CA PHE A 98 8.53 -15.97 -14.58
C PHE A 98 7.12 -16.44 -14.92
N LYS A 99 6.48 -17.16 -14.01
CA LYS A 99 5.11 -17.66 -14.19
C LYS A 99 4.18 -16.98 -13.20
N LEU A 100 3.17 -16.29 -13.73
CA LEU A 100 2.05 -15.75 -12.98
C LEU A 100 0.89 -16.74 -12.99
N THR A 101 0.43 -17.13 -11.81
CA THR A 101 -0.68 -18.07 -11.62
C THR A 101 -1.68 -17.54 -10.60
N GLY A 102 -2.94 -17.41 -11.02
CA GLY A 102 -4.09 -17.17 -10.15
C GLY A 102 -4.77 -18.49 -9.81
N PHE A 103 -5.19 -18.65 -8.57
CA PHE A 103 -6.06 -19.75 -8.15
C PHE A 103 -6.98 -19.28 -7.02
N GLU A 104 -8.15 -19.90 -6.90
CA GLU A 104 -9.01 -19.72 -5.75
C GLU A 104 -8.51 -20.57 -4.58
N ASP A 105 -8.27 -19.92 -3.45
CA ASP A 105 -7.89 -20.56 -2.19
C ASP A 105 -9.14 -20.61 -1.30
N GLU A 106 -9.74 -21.79 -1.15
CA GLU A 106 -10.92 -22.05 -0.32
C GLU A 106 -10.58 -22.23 1.17
N SER A 107 -9.49 -21.63 1.66
CA SER A 107 -9.12 -21.76 3.07
C SER A 107 -9.89 -20.81 3.99
N LYS A 108 -10.41 -21.36 5.11
CA LYS A 108 -11.04 -20.64 6.24
C LYS A 108 -12.32 -19.83 5.89
N GLY A 109 -13.29 -20.49 5.26
CA GLY A 109 -14.70 -20.03 5.27
C GLY A 109 -15.09 -19.02 4.20
N GLY A 110 -14.26 -18.86 3.15
CA GLY A 110 -14.62 -18.12 1.94
C GLY A 110 -13.59 -18.37 0.83
N SER A 111 -14.01 -18.27 -0.45
CA SER A 111 -13.09 -18.30 -1.59
C SER A 111 -12.35 -16.97 -1.68
N GLN A 112 -11.02 -17.02 -1.70
CA GLN A 112 -10.18 -15.85 -1.95
C GLN A 112 -9.28 -16.12 -3.14
N GLU A 113 -9.28 -15.20 -4.10
CA GLU A 113 -8.38 -15.28 -5.24
C GLU A 113 -6.94 -14.99 -4.80
N VAL A 114 -6.02 -15.92 -5.09
CA VAL A 114 -4.61 -15.83 -4.74
C VAL A 114 -3.76 -15.85 -6.00
N TRP A 115 -2.88 -14.86 -6.10
CA TRP A 115 -1.94 -14.72 -7.19
C TRP A 115 -0.53 -15.03 -6.72
N THR A 116 0.16 -15.86 -7.49
CA THR A 116 1.52 -16.30 -7.22
C THR A 116 2.45 -15.99 -8.37
N VAL A 117 3.66 -15.55 -8.05
CA VAL A 117 4.74 -15.32 -9.01
C VAL A 117 5.84 -16.33 -8.72
N HIS A 118 6.10 -17.20 -9.69
CA HIS A 118 7.16 -18.19 -9.63
C HIS A 118 8.29 -17.82 -10.58
N MET A 119 9.53 -18.12 -10.18
CA MET A 119 10.69 -18.13 -11.07
C MET A 119 11.00 -19.57 -11.44
N ILE A 120 11.07 -19.84 -12.74
CA ILE A 120 11.37 -21.14 -13.32
C ILE A 120 12.78 -21.05 -13.92
N ASP A 121 13.68 -21.91 -13.46
CA ASP A 121 15.07 -22.04 -13.91
C ASP A 121 15.31 -23.52 -14.24
N GLY A 122 15.22 -23.87 -15.52
CA GLY A 122 15.18 -25.26 -15.98
C GLY A 122 14.08 -26.07 -15.28
N ALA A 123 14.47 -27.10 -14.54
CA ALA A 123 13.56 -27.95 -13.75
C ALA A 123 13.21 -27.37 -12.36
N ARG A 124 13.84 -26.28 -11.92
CA ARG A 124 13.63 -25.70 -10.58
C ARG A 124 12.56 -24.62 -10.63
N GLN A 125 11.62 -24.65 -9.68
CA GLN A 125 10.58 -23.63 -9.53
C GLN A 125 10.65 -23.02 -8.13
N TYR A 126 10.78 -21.70 -8.06
CA TYR A 126 10.86 -20.95 -6.81
C TYR A 126 9.68 -19.99 -6.67
N LEU A 127 8.97 -20.04 -5.54
CA LEU A 127 7.94 -19.06 -5.22
C LEU A 127 8.58 -17.73 -4.78
N ILE A 128 8.38 -16.67 -5.57
CA ILE A 128 8.90 -15.33 -5.26
C ILE A 128 7.87 -14.52 -4.48
N ASP A 129 6.61 -14.58 -4.88
CA ASP A 129 5.54 -13.76 -4.31
C ASP A 129 4.22 -14.50 -4.28
N ARG A 130 3.43 -14.23 -3.24
CA ARG A 130 2.06 -14.71 -3.06
C ARG A 130 1.24 -13.56 -2.51
N ARG A 131 0.17 -13.16 -3.21
CA ARG A 131 -0.71 -12.08 -2.80
C ARG A 131 -2.18 -12.47 -2.98
N ILE A 132 -3.00 -12.07 -2.02
CA ILE A 132 -4.45 -12.27 -2.05
C ILE A 132 -5.08 -11.06 -2.76
N GLY A 133 -5.88 -11.29 -3.79
CA GLY A 133 -6.67 -10.27 -4.51
C GLY A 133 -5.87 -9.15 -5.17
N GLN A 134 -4.56 -9.36 -5.40
CA GLN A 134 -3.67 -8.36 -6.01
C GLN A 134 -3.06 -8.88 -7.31
N GLN A 135 -3.91 -9.27 -8.26
CA GLN A 135 -3.51 -9.72 -9.61
C GLN A 135 -2.51 -8.74 -10.23
N MET A 136 -2.88 -7.47 -10.35
CA MET A 136 -2.11 -6.47 -11.10
C MET A 136 -0.75 -6.15 -10.46
N ALA A 137 -0.66 -6.17 -9.14
CA ALA A 137 0.63 -6.02 -8.45
C ALA A 137 1.53 -7.25 -8.67
N SER A 138 0.93 -8.45 -8.72
CA SER A 138 1.64 -9.71 -8.97
C SER A 138 2.09 -9.80 -10.43
N ARG A 139 1.22 -9.42 -11.38
CA ARG A 139 1.54 -9.31 -12.80
C ARG A 139 2.65 -8.31 -13.05
N SER A 140 2.53 -7.09 -12.53
CA SER A 140 3.58 -6.08 -12.67
C SER A 140 4.91 -6.53 -12.06
N LEU A 141 4.88 -7.27 -10.94
CA LEU A 141 6.10 -7.86 -10.40
C LEU A 141 6.71 -8.87 -11.38
N ALA A 142 5.90 -9.78 -11.92
CA ALA A 142 6.35 -10.81 -12.85
C ALA A 142 6.92 -10.19 -14.14
N GLU A 143 6.25 -9.17 -14.69
CA GLU A 143 6.73 -8.40 -15.86
C GLU A 143 8.09 -7.75 -15.59
N ARG A 144 8.23 -7.01 -14.47
CA ARG A 144 9.51 -6.36 -14.10
C ARG A 144 10.63 -7.36 -13.91
N LEU A 145 10.33 -8.52 -13.32
CA LEU A 145 11.30 -9.57 -13.10
C LEU A 145 11.76 -10.19 -14.42
N ALA A 146 10.82 -10.48 -15.33
CA ALA A 146 11.11 -10.97 -16.67
C ALA A 146 12.01 -9.98 -17.43
N LYS A 147 11.66 -8.68 -17.43
CA LYS A 147 12.50 -7.63 -18.02
C LYS A 147 13.88 -7.54 -17.36
N ALA A 148 13.95 -7.60 -16.03
CA ALA A 148 15.20 -7.44 -15.29
C ALA A 148 16.22 -8.56 -15.56
N VAL A 149 15.77 -9.78 -15.84
CA VAL A 149 16.65 -10.91 -16.19
C VAL A 149 16.76 -11.14 -17.71
N ARG A 150 16.01 -10.38 -18.52
CA ARG A 150 15.79 -10.60 -19.96
C ARG A 150 15.21 -11.99 -20.29
N GLY A 151 14.26 -12.44 -19.48
CA GLY A 151 13.53 -13.70 -19.64
C GLY A 151 12.08 -13.49 -20.11
N SER A 152 11.27 -14.54 -20.10
CA SER A 152 9.85 -14.46 -20.49
C SER A 152 8.90 -14.42 -19.29
N LEU A 153 7.67 -13.96 -19.54
CA LEU A 153 6.54 -14.05 -18.62
C LEU A 153 5.52 -15.05 -19.17
N ILE A 154 5.17 -16.06 -18.36
CA ILE A 154 4.02 -16.93 -18.61
C ILE A 154 2.86 -16.49 -17.74
N GLU A 155 1.75 -16.10 -18.35
CA GLU A 155 0.50 -15.79 -17.67
C GLU A 155 -0.49 -16.94 -17.86
N ASN A 156 -0.99 -17.53 -16.77
CA ASN A 156 -2.11 -18.45 -16.84
C ASN A 156 -3.43 -17.66 -16.72
N GLN A 157 -4.20 -17.64 -17.80
CA GLN A 157 -5.56 -17.08 -17.83
C GLN A 157 -6.51 -18.17 -18.29
N ASP A 158 -7.56 -18.44 -17.50
CA ASP A 158 -8.61 -19.41 -17.81
C ASP A 158 -8.07 -20.80 -18.23
N GLY A 159 -7.00 -21.26 -17.56
CA GLY A 159 -6.37 -22.56 -17.83
C GLY A 159 -5.47 -22.58 -19.06
N LYS A 160 -5.35 -21.48 -19.81
CA LYS A 160 -4.42 -21.32 -20.93
C LYS A 160 -3.17 -20.57 -20.49
N ASN A 161 -2.01 -21.01 -20.96
CA ASN A 161 -0.75 -20.33 -20.72
C ASN A 161 -0.42 -19.43 -21.92
N PHE A 162 -0.21 -18.14 -21.67
CA PHE A 162 0.27 -17.17 -22.63
C PHE A 162 1.70 -16.80 -22.29
N GLU A 163 2.62 -16.92 -23.24
CA GLU A 163 4.02 -16.52 -23.07
C GLU A 163 4.25 -15.17 -23.74
N PHE A 164 4.73 -14.21 -22.95
CA PHE A 164 5.11 -12.88 -23.39
C PHE A 164 6.63 -12.75 -23.32
N LYS A 165 7.24 -12.34 -24.44
CA LYS A 165 8.67 -12.06 -24.50
C LYS A 165 8.98 -10.63 -24.08
N VAL A 166 10.24 -10.34 -23.76
CA VAL A 166 10.68 -9.02 -23.27
C VAL A 166 10.28 -7.90 -24.25
N GLU A 167 10.37 -8.17 -25.55
CA GLU A 167 10.07 -7.20 -26.61
C GLU A 167 8.60 -6.78 -26.64
N GLU A 168 7.69 -7.64 -26.15
CA GLU A 168 6.26 -7.34 -26.03
C GLU A 168 5.93 -6.63 -24.71
N LEU A 169 6.77 -6.84 -23.68
CA LEU A 169 6.59 -6.26 -22.35
C LEU A 169 7.04 -4.80 -22.26
N ASP A 170 7.88 -4.30 -23.17
CA ASP A 170 8.53 -2.98 -23.05
C ASP A 170 7.77 -1.80 -23.67
N LEU A 171 6.52 -2.01 -24.09
CA LEU A 171 5.67 -0.96 -24.66
C LEU A 171 5.04 -0.09 -23.56
N SER A 172 5.03 1.23 -23.79
CA SER A 172 4.32 2.20 -22.95
C SER A 172 2.80 1.98 -22.99
N PHE A 173 2.05 2.53 -22.03
CA PHE A 173 0.59 2.39 -22.00
C PHE A 173 -0.08 2.87 -23.30
N VAL A 174 0.38 4.00 -23.86
CA VAL A 174 -0.17 4.58 -25.09
C VAL A 174 0.07 3.64 -26.28
N GLU A 175 1.28 3.11 -26.43
CA GLU A 175 1.62 2.16 -27.51
C GLU A 175 0.86 0.83 -27.37
N ARG A 176 0.60 0.38 -26.14
CA ARG A 176 -0.20 -0.82 -25.89
C ARG A 176 -1.66 -0.61 -26.29
N VAL A 177 -2.24 0.55 -25.95
CA VAL A 177 -3.62 0.89 -26.34
C VAL A 177 -3.75 1.08 -27.85
N ASP A 178 -2.76 1.70 -28.50
CA ASP A 178 -2.74 1.86 -29.96
C ASP A 178 -2.77 0.49 -30.68
N ARG A 179 -2.01 -0.48 -30.17
CA ARG A 179 -2.00 -1.86 -30.70
C ARG A 179 -3.22 -2.69 -30.29
N TYR A 180 -3.77 -2.45 -29.10
CA TYR A 180 -4.87 -3.21 -28.50
C TYR A 180 -5.92 -2.26 -27.90
N PRO A 181 -6.82 -1.68 -28.72
CA PRO A 181 -7.79 -0.68 -28.26
C PRO A 181 -8.71 -1.17 -27.13
N GLU A 182 -9.02 -2.47 -27.09
CA GLU A 182 -9.75 -3.10 -25.98
C GLU A 182 -9.16 -2.84 -24.57
N MET A 183 -7.87 -2.50 -24.44
CA MET A 183 -7.24 -2.16 -23.16
C MET A 183 -7.76 -0.86 -22.52
N LEU A 184 -8.40 0.03 -23.30
CA LEU A 184 -9.09 1.21 -22.78
C LEU A 184 -10.22 0.81 -21.81
N GLY A 185 -10.89 -0.30 -22.11
CA GLY A 185 -12.11 -0.73 -21.45
C GLY A 185 -13.34 0.07 -21.88
N HIS A 186 -14.51 -0.32 -21.36
CA HIS A 186 -15.77 0.35 -21.65
C HIS A 186 -15.86 1.72 -20.97
N GLU A 187 -16.60 2.63 -21.60
CA GLU A 187 -16.96 3.91 -21.02
C GLU A 187 -17.70 3.72 -19.69
N VAL A 188 -17.30 4.51 -18.71
CA VAL A 188 -17.89 4.51 -17.36
C VAL A 188 -18.46 5.89 -17.12
N GLU A 189 -19.72 5.95 -16.69
CA GLU A 189 -20.39 7.22 -16.38
C GLU A 189 -19.73 7.93 -15.17
N GLU A 190 -19.70 9.26 -15.22
CA GLU A 190 -19.20 10.09 -14.12
C GLU A 190 -20.07 9.90 -12.87
N PRO A 191 -19.48 9.49 -11.72
CA PRO A 191 -20.26 9.27 -10.51
C PRO A 191 -20.84 10.58 -9.98
N SER A 192 -22.13 10.57 -9.64
CA SER A 192 -22.84 11.73 -9.07
C SER A 192 -22.44 12.09 -7.63
N ASP A 193 -21.58 11.28 -7.00
CA ASP A 193 -21.15 11.44 -5.62
C ASP A 193 -20.21 12.64 -5.41
N LYS A 194 -20.62 13.58 -4.55
CA LYS A 194 -19.80 14.71 -4.07
C LYS A 194 -18.75 14.30 -3.02
N VAL A 195 -18.21 13.10 -3.13
CA VAL A 195 -17.24 12.52 -2.19
C VAL A 195 -15.80 12.90 -2.54
N VAL A 196 -15.60 13.31 -3.79
CA VAL A 196 -14.32 13.69 -4.34
C VAL A 196 -14.50 15.03 -5.05
N ASP A 197 -13.55 15.93 -4.84
CA ASP A 197 -13.47 17.20 -5.53
C ASP A 197 -12.66 16.99 -6.82
N TYR A 198 -13.22 17.42 -7.94
CA TYR A 198 -12.60 17.31 -9.26
C TYR A 198 -12.29 18.70 -9.81
N GLU A 199 -11.09 18.83 -10.35
CA GLU A 199 -10.62 20.02 -11.05
C GLU A 199 -10.07 19.55 -12.40
N LYS A 200 -10.89 19.71 -13.45
CA LYS A 200 -10.52 19.43 -14.84
C LYS A 200 -9.79 20.66 -15.38
N THR A 201 -8.52 20.52 -15.74
CA THR A 201 -7.74 21.56 -16.42
C THR A 201 -7.50 21.15 -17.87
N PRO A 202 -7.19 22.10 -18.78
CA PRO A 202 -6.83 21.76 -20.17
C PRO A 202 -5.63 20.81 -20.25
N GLU A 203 -4.70 20.93 -19.31
CA GLU A 203 -3.46 20.15 -19.24
C GLU A 203 -3.55 18.95 -18.28
N GLY A 204 -4.72 18.65 -17.69
CA GLY A 204 -4.74 17.64 -16.64
C GLY A 204 -6.06 17.39 -15.93
N LEU A 205 -5.99 16.45 -14.99
CA LEU A 205 -7.09 16.10 -14.10
C LEU A 205 -6.55 16.04 -12.68
N LYS A 206 -7.06 16.90 -11.80
CA LYS A 206 -6.74 16.88 -10.38
C LYS A 206 -7.96 16.43 -9.61
N VAL A 207 -7.73 15.44 -8.75
CA VAL A 207 -8.73 14.72 -7.99
C VAL A 207 -8.31 14.77 -6.55
N SER A 208 -9.16 15.29 -5.66
CA SER A 208 -8.83 15.36 -4.24
C SER A 208 -9.98 14.89 -3.36
N TRP A 209 -9.64 14.18 -2.29
CA TRP A 209 -10.64 13.68 -1.35
C TRP A 209 -10.13 13.71 0.08
N CYS A 210 -11.06 13.96 0.99
CA CYS A 210 -10.80 13.93 2.42
C CYS A 210 -10.93 12.50 2.94
N PHE A 211 -10.07 12.15 3.89
CA PHE A 211 -10.05 10.81 4.48
C PHE A 211 -11.24 10.51 5.40
N PHE A 212 -11.94 11.57 5.83
CA PHE A 212 -13.12 11.53 6.71
C PHE A 212 -14.31 10.75 6.12
N ARG A 213 -14.21 10.21 4.90
CA ARG A 213 -15.24 9.36 4.27
C ARG A 213 -14.77 7.91 4.04
N SER A 214 -13.70 7.47 4.70
CA SER A 214 -13.15 6.10 4.60
C SER A 214 -13.36 5.26 5.88
N SER A 215 -13.24 3.94 5.78
CA SER A 215 -13.38 2.99 6.91
C SER A 215 -12.39 3.21 8.07
N LEU A 216 -11.43 4.12 7.93
CA LEU A 216 -10.44 4.40 8.97
C LEU A 216 -11.00 5.20 10.15
N LEU A 217 -12.11 5.94 9.98
CA LEU A 217 -12.85 6.49 11.12
C LEU A 217 -13.44 5.39 11.98
N PHE A 218 -13.97 4.34 11.33
CA PHE A 218 -14.46 3.16 12.03
C PHE A 218 -13.31 2.41 12.71
N GLU A 219 -12.17 2.22 12.03
CA GLU A 219 -10.98 1.62 12.66
C GLU A 219 -10.47 2.44 13.86
N LEU A 220 -10.44 3.77 13.77
CA LEU A 220 -10.06 4.65 14.89
C LEU A 220 -11.09 4.58 16.03
N PHE A 221 -12.38 4.56 15.71
CA PHE A 221 -13.45 4.37 16.68
C PHE A 221 -13.31 3.03 17.40
N CYS A 222 -13.01 1.95 16.67
CA CYS A 222 -12.76 0.64 17.26
C CYS A 222 -11.53 0.65 18.18
N VAL A 223 -10.43 1.29 17.77
CA VAL A 223 -9.23 1.42 18.61
C VAL A 223 -9.51 2.23 19.86
N ALA A 224 -10.17 3.39 19.74
CA ALA A 224 -10.53 4.23 20.89
C ALA A 224 -11.49 3.49 21.83
N SER A 225 -12.51 2.82 21.30
CA SER A 225 -13.47 2.02 22.09
C SER A 225 -12.80 0.84 22.76
N PHE A 226 -11.84 0.18 22.10
CA PHE A 226 -11.07 -0.91 22.68
C PHE A 226 -10.17 -0.44 23.82
N LEU A 227 -9.50 0.71 23.67
CA LEU A 227 -8.68 1.31 24.72
C LEU A 227 -9.54 1.70 25.94
N VAL A 228 -10.72 2.27 25.71
CA VAL A 228 -11.68 2.56 26.79
C VAL A 228 -12.15 1.26 27.46
N ALA A 229 -12.54 0.25 26.68
CA ALA A 229 -13.00 -1.04 27.21
C ALA A 229 -11.91 -1.76 28.01
N ALA A 230 -10.65 -1.66 27.59
CA ALA A 230 -9.51 -2.23 28.30
C ALA A 230 -9.36 -1.68 29.73
N ALA A 231 -9.80 -0.45 29.98
CA ALA A 231 -9.81 0.16 31.32
C ALA A 231 -10.76 -0.53 32.31
N PHE A 232 -11.78 -1.23 31.79
CA PHE A 232 -12.81 -1.91 32.57
C PHE A 232 -12.55 -3.42 32.70
N ILE A 233 -11.52 -3.95 32.05
CA ILE A 233 -11.14 -5.36 32.20
C ILE A 233 -10.53 -5.54 33.60
N PRO A 234 -11.03 -6.49 34.41
CA PRO A 234 -10.46 -6.78 35.71
C PRO A 234 -9.08 -7.43 35.53
N LEU A 235 -8.05 -6.77 36.02
CA LEU A 235 -6.68 -7.27 36.10
C LEU A 235 -6.49 -8.05 37.41
N PRO A 236 -5.79 -9.19 37.40
CA PRO A 236 -5.48 -9.93 38.61
C PRO A 236 -4.48 -9.14 39.47
N GLY A 237 -4.76 -9.03 40.77
CA GLY A 237 -3.84 -8.45 41.77
C GLY A 237 -4.34 -7.18 42.45
N GLY A 238 -5.48 -7.19 43.14
CA GLY A 238 -5.82 -6.10 44.07
C GLY A 238 -5.26 -6.35 45.47
N PRO A 239 -5.26 -5.35 46.37
CA PRO A 239 -4.87 -5.49 47.79
C PRO A 239 -5.58 -6.64 48.52
N ASP A 240 -6.78 -6.99 48.06
CA ASP A 240 -7.65 -8.02 48.64
C ASP A 240 -7.67 -9.34 47.83
N GLY A 241 -6.80 -9.48 46.82
CA GLY A 241 -6.79 -10.63 45.90
C GLY A 241 -7.98 -10.70 44.93
N GLN A 242 -8.94 -9.78 45.04
CA GLN A 242 -9.97 -9.56 44.03
C GLN A 242 -9.38 -8.69 42.90
N GLY A 243 -9.64 -9.06 41.64
CA GLY A 243 -9.10 -8.31 40.50
C GLY A 243 -9.58 -6.86 40.51
N PHE A 244 -8.72 -5.93 40.09
CA PHE A 244 -9.06 -4.51 40.00
C PHE A 244 -9.16 -4.08 38.54
N SER A 245 -10.07 -3.17 38.21
CA SER A 245 -10.06 -2.50 36.91
C SER A 245 -9.21 -1.23 36.98
N LEU A 246 -8.53 -0.88 35.88
CA LEU A 246 -7.80 0.39 35.76
C LEU A 246 -8.69 1.58 36.09
N PHE A 247 -9.97 1.54 35.69
CA PHE A 247 -10.96 2.55 36.04
C PHE A 247 -11.18 2.69 37.56
N GLN A 248 -11.30 1.57 38.29
CA GLN A 248 -11.49 1.59 39.74
C GLN A 248 -10.24 2.05 40.49
N ALA A 249 -9.05 1.65 40.02
CA ALA A 249 -7.77 2.09 40.58
C ALA A 249 -7.59 3.61 40.40
N GLU A 250 -7.84 4.14 39.19
CA GLU A 250 -7.74 5.57 38.93
C GLU A 250 -8.78 6.41 39.68
N MET A 251 -10.02 5.91 39.83
CA MET A 251 -11.04 6.58 40.66
C MET A 251 -10.68 6.62 42.15
N ALA A 252 -10.00 5.58 42.66
CA ALA A 252 -9.61 5.51 44.06
C ALA A 252 -8.40 6.41 44.39
N GLU A 253 -7.44 6.51 43.47
CA GLU A 253 -6.23 7.34 43.63
C GLU A 253 -6.42 8.79 43.15
N GLY A 254 -7.47 9.07 42.36
CA GLY A 254 -7.71 10.38 41.74
C GLY A 254 -6.74 10.73 40.60
N ASP A 255 -5.93 9.77 40.13
CA ASP A 255 -5.03 9.94 38.99
C ASP A 255 -5.72 9.50 37.69
N TYR A 256 -6.23 10.46 36.91
CA TYR A 256 -6.97 10.22 35.66
C TYR A 256 -6.08 10.26 34.39
N ARG A 257 -4.76 10.11 34.54
CA ARG A 257 -3.80 10.27 33.43
C ARG A 257 -4.05 9.30 32.27
N TYR A 258 -4.55 8.09 32.52
CA TYR A 258 -4.90 7.15 31.45
C TYR A 258 -6.03 7.68 30.57
N PHE A 259 -7.16 8.08 31.18
CA PHE A 259 -8.30 8.62 30.44
C PHE A 259 -7.98 9.94 29.75
N ILE A 260 -7.18 10.81 30.38
CA ILE A 260 -6.66 12.03 29.74
C ILE A 260 -5.81 11.64 28.53
N GLY A 261 -4.96 10.62 28.63
CA GLY A 261 -4.15 10.10 27.53
C GLY A 261 -5.00 9.61 26.35
N ILE A 262 -6.05 8.81 26.61
CA ILE A 262 -6.98 8.34 25.58
C ILE A 262 -7.73 9.51 24.94
N ALA A 263 -8.21 10.45 25.74
CA ALA A 263 -8.93 11.62 25.25
C ALA A 263 -8.04 12.47 24.34
N VAL A 264 -6.80 12.76 24.78
CA VAL A 264 -5.81 13.49 23.97
C VAL A 264 -5.48 12.73 22.69
N PHE A 265 -5.22 11.42 22.77
CA PHE A 265 -4.97 10.58 21.60
C PHE A 265 -6.12 10.64 20.59
N THR A 266 -7.36 10.55 21.07
CA THR A 266 -8.56 10.58 20.23
C THR A 266 -8.73 11.94 19.56
N VAL A 267 -8.60 13.03 20.32
CA VAL A 267 -8.69 14.41 19.80
C VAL A 267 -7.59 14.68 18.77
N VAL A 268 -6.34 14.33 19.08
CA VAL A 268 -5.21 14.51 18.15
C VAL A 268 -5.45 13.70 16.87
N SER A 269 -5.91 12.45 16.99
CA SER A 269 -6.21 11.60 15.83
C SER A 269 -7.33 12.19 14.96
N LEU A 270 -8.39 12.73 15.56
CA LEU A 270 -9.47 13.41 14.84
C LEU A 270 -8.98 14.67 14.12
N ILE A 271 -8.14 15.48 14.77
CA ILE A 271 -7.52 16.66 14.16
C ILE A 271 -6.65 16.25 12.97
N LEU A 272 -5.81 15.23 13.11
CA LEU A 272 -4.97 14.73 12.02
C LEU A 272 -5.81 14.20 10.85
N LEU A 273 -6.88 13.45 11.13
CA LEU A 273 -7.79 12.94 10.11
C LEU A 273 -8.57 14.05 9.41
N ALA A 274 -8.98 15.11 10.12
CA ALA A 274 -9.65 16.27 9.54
C ALA A 274 -8.74 17.04 8.57
N GLY A 275 -7.45 17.16 8.91
CA GLY A 275 -6.46 17.76 8.04
C GLY A 275 -6.01 16.87 6.87
N TYR A 276 -6.32 15.58 6.91
CA TYR A 276 -5.84 14.63 5.91
C TYR A 276 -6.57 14.80 4.57
N ARG A 277 -5.79 15.02 3.51
CA ARG A 277 -6.25 15.01 2.12
C ARG A 277 -5.35 14.14 1.25
N ASN A 278 -5.97 13.33 0.41
CA ASN A 278 -5.29 12.71 -0.72
C ASN A 278 -5.57 13.53 -1.98
N THR A 279 -4.57 13.64 -2.82
CA THR A 279 -4.65 14.28 -4.12
C THR A 279 -3.98 13.38 -5.15
N LEU A 280 -4.69 13.11 -6.22
CA LEU A 280 -4.21 12.41 -7.39
C LEU A 280 -4.32 13.37 -8.58
N GLU A 281 -3.22 13.57 -9.27
CA GLU A 281 -3.09 14.57 -10.31
C GLU A 281 -2.46 13.94 -11.55
N LEU A 282 -3.15 13.99 -12.68
CA LEU A 282 -2.57 13.78 -14.00
C LEU A 282 -2.21 15.14 -14.57
N ILE A 283 -0.92 15.32 -14.85
CA ILE A 283 -0.36 16.49 -15.53
C ILE A 283 0.13 16.02 -16.88
N VAL A 284 -0.59 16.34 -17.93
CA VAL A 284 -0.25 15.98 -19.31
C VAL A 284 0.68 17.04 -19.91
N PRO A 285 1.73 16.67 -20.66
CA PRO A 285 2.23 15.32 -20.96
C PRO A 285 3.28 14.81 -19.93
N LYS A 286 3.32 15.39 -18.73
CA LYS A 286 4.46 15.27 -17.82
C LYS A 286 4.42 14.02 -16.93
N ARG A 287 3.39 13.86 -16.09
CA ARG A 287 3.38 12.84 -15.04
C ARG A 287 2.01 12.59 -14.42
N VAL A 288 1.85 11.40 -13.83
CA VAL A 288 0.88 11.14 -12.77
C VAL A 288 1.55 11.36 -11.42
N GLN A 289 0.89 12.10 -10.53
CA GLN A 289 1.38 12.40 -9.20
C GLN A 289 0.30 12.07 -8.15
N SER A 290 0.68 11.32 -7.13
CA SER A 290 -0.07 11.17 -5.91
C SER A 290 0.59 11.97 -4.78
N ARG A 291 -0.22 12.66 -3.99
CA ARG A 291 0.20 13.39 -2.81
C ARG A 291 -0.82 13.21 -1.70
N THR A 292 -0.32 12.82 -0.53
CA THR A 292 -1.05 12.86 0.73
C THR A 292 -0.54 14.04 1.54
N THR A 293 -1.47 14.89 1.98
CA THR A 293 -1.19 16.00 2.87
C THR A 293 -1.97 15.87 4.17
N VAL A 294 -1.41 16.39 5.26
CA VAL A 294 -2.11 16.59 6.53
C VAL A 294 -1.97 18.07 6.88
N TRP A 295 -3.09 18.80 6.91
CA TRP A 295 -3.11 20.26 7.07
C TRP A 295 -2.21 20.98 6.05
N GLY A 296 -2.20 20.49 4.81
CA GLY A 296 -1.36 21.02 3.71
C GLY A 296 0.11 20.55 3.73
N ILE A 297 0.57 19.96 4.84
CA ILE A 297 1.93 19.44 4.97
C ILE A 297 2.03 18.09 4.25
N PRO A 298 2.97 17.90 3.30
CA PRO A 298 3.13 16.63 2.60
C PRO A 298 3.64 15.53 3.53
N VAL A 299 2.90 14.42 3.63
CA VAL A 299 3.28 13.26 4.46
C VAL A 299 3.77 12.10 3.59
N ARG A 300 3.11 11.89 2.46
CA ARG A 300 3.43 10.81 1.52
C ARG A 300 3.17 11.31 0.10
N GLY A 301 3.92 10.79 -0.86
CA GLY A 301 3.66 11.06 -2.25
C GLY A 301 4.52 10.20 -3.16
N GLY A 302 4.17 10.22 -4.43
CA GLY A 302 4.91 9.57 -5.49
C GLY A 302 4.51 10.13 -6.83
N ARG A 303 5.39 10.00 -7.82
CA ARG A 303 5.16 10.52 -9.17
C ARG A 303 5.65 9.52 -10.20
N ILE A 304 4.86 9.13 -11.19
CA ILE A 304 5.26 8.33 -12.36
C ILE A 304 5.25 9.25 -13.57
N SER A 305 6.32 9.26 -14.36
CA SER A 305 6.38 10.00 -15.63
C SER A 305 5.49 9.29 -16.66
N LEU A 306 4.81 10.01 -17.56
CA LEU A 306 3.82 9.39 -18.47
C LEU A 306 4.45 8.43 -19.48
N ASP A 307 5.68 8.71 -19.91
CA ASP A 307 6.52 7.84 -20.73
C ASP A 307 6.88 6.51 -20.04
N GLU A 308 7.01 6.51 -18.72
CA GLU A 308 7.26 5.30 -17.94
C GLU A 308 5.97 4.55 -17.57
N LEU A 309 4.79 5.13 -17.81
CA LEU A 309 3.52 4.54 -17.37
C LEU A 309 3.10 3.41 -18.31
N GLU A 310 2.94 2.21 -17.75
CA GLU A 310 2.64 1.00 -18.52
C GLU A 310 1.17 0.57 -18.36
N HIS A 311 0.60 0.76 -17.16
CA HIS A 311 -0.74 0.28 -16.88
C HIS A 311 -1.45 1.08 -15.78
N ILE A 312 -2.77 1.19 -15.92
CA ILE A 312 -3.68 1.74 -14.92
C ILE A 312 -4.69 0.65 -14.55
N ALA A 313 -4.76 0.28 -13.28
CA ALA A 313 -5.65 -0.78 -12.80
C ALA A 313 -6.55 -0.32 -11.65
N VAL A 314 -7.71 -0.97 -11.54
CA VAL A 314 -8.59 -0.86 -10.39
C VAL A 314 -8.62 -2.20 -9.68
N THR A 315 -8.43 -2.19 -8.37
CA THR A 315 -8.47 -3.40 -7.54
C THR A 315 -9.38 -3.18 -6.36
N VAL A 316 -10.19 -4.16 -6.00
CA VAL A 316 -10.99 -4.13 -4.78
C VAL A 316 -10.32 -5.04 -3.77
N THR A 317 -10.03 -4.49 -2.59
CA THR A 317 -9.54 -5.29 -1.46
C THR A 317 -10.60 -5.35 -0.36
N SER A 318 -10.34 -6.12 0.70
CA SER A 318 -11.17 -6.10 1.91
C SER A 318 -11.29 -4.71 2.56
N ARG A 319 -10.40 -3.78 2.18
CA ARG A 319 -10.41 -2.37 2.62
C ARG A 319 -11.13 -1.48 1.60
N GLY A 320 -11.74 -2.02 0.57
CA GLY A 320 -12.36 -1.24 -0.49
C GLY A 320 -11.44 -0.99 -1.69
N PRO A 321 -11.85 -0.07 -2.57
CA PRO A 321 -11.32 0.05 -3.91
C PRO A 321 -10.06 0.92 -3.94
N ASP A 322 -9.10 0.49 -4.74
CA ASP A 322 -7.86 1.21 -5.02
C ASP A 322 -7.67 1.39 -6.51
N ILE A 323 -7.09 2.52 -6.90
CA ILE A 323 -6.52 2.75 -8.22
C ILE A 323 -5.00 2.57 -8.16
N GLN A 324 -4.43 1.91 -9.16
CA GLN A 324 -3.01 1.62 -9.26
C GLN A 324 -2.45 2.13 -10.58
N PHE A 325 -1.37 2.91 -10.51
CA PHE A 325 -0.55 3.32 -11.65
C PHE A 325 0.76 2.56 -11.60
N ILE A 326 1.11 1.93 -12.70
CA ILE A 326 2.17 0.93 -12.76
C ILE A 326 3.21 1.38 -13.78
N SER A 327 4.46 1.47 -13.34
CA SER A 327 5.64 1.57 -14.21
C SER A 327 6.70 0.55 -13.78
N ASP A 328 7.67 0.23 -14.65
CA ASP A 328 8.79 -0.67 -14.32
C ASP A 328 9.46 -0.38 -12.97
N ARG A 329 9.57 0.90 -12.60
CA ARG A 329 10.28 1.34 -11.40
C ARG A 329 9.43 1.34 -10.14
N LYS A 330 8.12 1.57 -10.24
CA LYS A 330 7.23 1.68 -9.05
C LYS A 330 5.76 1.41 -9.34
N ILE A 331 5.01 1.13 -8.28
CA ILE A 331 3.54 1.12 -8.29
C ILE A 331 3.08 2.26 -7.38
N LEU A 332 2.31 3.21 -7.93
CA LEU A 332 1.55 4.16 -7.12
C LEU A 332 0.17 3.56 -6.89
N ARG A 333 -0.25 3.48 -5.63
CA ARG A 333 -1.53 2.90 -5.24
C ARG A 333 -2.25 3.88 -4.33
N GLU A 334 -3.44 4.27 -4.73
CA GLU A 334 -4.28 5.19 -3.98
C GLU A 334 -5.64 4.58 -3.68
N ARG A 335 -6.07 4.74 -2.43
CA ARG A 335 -7.34 4.22 -1.94
C ARG A 335 -8.44 5.23 -2.18
N LEU A 336 -9.50 4.75 -2.81
CA LEU A 336 -10.64 5.57 -3.19
C LEU A 336 -11.86 5.29 -2.31
N PRO A 337 -12.77 6.25 -2.17
CA PRO A 337 -13.93 6.11 -1.29
C PRO A 337 -14.95 5.08 -1.79
N ALA A 338 -15.09 4.93 -3.11
CA ALA A 338 -16.08 4.05 -3.72
C ALA A 338 -15.58 3.45 -5.05
N ILE A 339 -16.15 2.30 -5.44
CA ILE A 339 -15.65 1.49 -6.56
C ILE A 339 -16.01 2.10 -7.92
N ASN A 340 -17.21 2.69 -8.01
CA ASN A 340 -17.65 3.47 -9.17
C ASN A 340 -16.68 4.61 -9.45
N ILE A 341 -16.24 5.35 -8.42
CA ILE A 341 -15.24 6.41 -8.53
C ILE A 341 -13.91 5.85 -9.03
N ALA A 342 -13.46 4.71 -8.52
CA ALA A 342 -12.23 4.08 -8.98
C ALA A 342 -12.27 3.64 -10.44
N ARG A 343 -13.38 3.04 -10.87
CA ARG A 343 -13.60 2.62 -12.26
C ARG A 343 -13.65 3.83 -13.20
N TRP A 344 -14.43 4.84 -12.85
CA TRP A 344 -14.54 6.07 -13.63
C TRP A 344 -13.19 6.79 -13.75
N LEU A 345 -12.49 7.00 -12.63
CA LEU A 345 -11.16 7.63 -12.65
C LEU A 345 -10.18 6.86 -13.52
N ALA A 346 -10.11 5.54 -13.38
CA ALA A 346 -9.23 4.72 -14.20
C ALA A 346 -9.57 4.86 -15.69
N TRP A 347 -10.85 4.81 -16.06
CA TRP A 347 -11.27 5.04 -17.44
C TRP A 347 -10.90 6.44 -17.94
N GLU A 348 -11.21 7.50 -17.18
CA GLU A 348 -10.92 8.88 -17.56
C GLU A 348 -9.42 9.14 -17.75
N PHE A 349 -8.57 8.58 -16.87
CA PHE A 349 -7.12 8.67 -17.04
C PHE A 349 -6.66 7.92 -18.31
N ARG A 350 -7.16 6.71 -18.57
CA ARG A 350 -6.81 5.95 -19.77
C ARG A 350 -7.25 6.66 -21.05
N ASN A 351 -8.49 7.15 -21.08
CA ASN A 351 -9.07 7.88 -22.21
C ASN A 351 -8.26 9.14 -22.53
N ARG A 352 -7.95 9.95 -21.50
CA ARG A 352 -7.09 11.13 -21.68
C ARG A 352 -5.70 10.79 -22.18
N LEU A 353 -5.11 9.68 -21.71
CA LEU A 353 -3.79 9.25 -22.16
C LEU A 353 -3.79 8.74 -23.60
N ALA A 354 -4.82 8.01 -24.01
CA ALA A 354 -4.94 7.51 -25.38
C ALA A 354 -5.18 8.65 -26.38
N ASN A 355 -5.95 9.67 -25.99
CA ASN A 355 -6.17 10.88 -26.80
C ASN A 355 -4.93 11.78 -26.90
N LEU A 356 -3.79 11.39 -26.33
CA LEU A 356 -2.49 12.04 -26.54
C LEU A 356 -1.67 11.41 -27.68
N SER A 357 -2.19 10.40 -28.36
CA SER A 357 -1.50 9.73 -29.46
C SER A 357 -1.05 10.73 -30.56
N PRO A 358 0.16 10.59 -31.11
CA PRO A 358 0.90 11.65 -31.79
C PRO A 358 0.47 11.83 -33.25
N GLU A 359 -0.72 12.37 -33.52
CA GLU A 359 -1.07 12.82 -34.88
C GLU A 359 -0.77 14.32 -35.13
N SER A 360 -0.22 15.06 -34.18
CA SER A 360 0.06 16.50 -34.35
C SER A 360 1.54 16.90 -34.33
N THR A 361 2.48 15.95 -34.24
CA THR A 361 3.93 16.27 -34.20
C THR A 361 4.71 15.87 -35.46
N HIS A 362 4.05 15.29 -36.48
CA HIS A 362 4.72 14.91 -37.74
C HIS A 362 4.27 15.69 -38.99
N VAL A 363 3.49 16.76 -38.85
CA VAL A 363 3.11 17.66 -39.97
C VAL A 363 3.61 19.07 -39.71
N GLU A 364 4.93 19.26 -39.61
CA GLU A 364 5.56 20.58 -39.82
C GLU A 364 7.08 20.54 -40.11
N GLN A 365 7.65 19.39 -40.47
CA GLN A 365 9.07 19.28 -40.83
C GLN A 365 9.37 18.84 -42.26
N SER A 366 8.40 18.92 -43.18
CA SER A 366 8.67 18.53 -44.56
C SER A 366 7.83 19.26 -45.60
N VAL A 367 7.84 20.61 -45.61
CA VAL A 367 7.82 21.39 -46.87
C VAL A 367 8.45 22.76 -46.62
N GLU A 368 9.75 22.87 -46.84
CA GLU A 368 10.25 23.92 -47.74
C GLU A 368 11.52 23.37 -48.38
N MET A 369 11.31 22.82 -49.58
CA MET A 369 12.36 22.39 -50.48
C MET A 369 13.25 23.57 -50.83
N HIS A 370 14.56 23.30 -50.83
CA HIS A 370 15.49 23.96 -51.72
C HIS A 370 14.93 24.02 -53.15
N SER A 371 14.81 25.22 -53.69
CA SER A 371 15.01 25.46 -55.12
C SER A 371 15.86 26.72 -55.29
N ILE A 372 17.03 26.49 -55.87
CA ILE A 372 17.87 27.36 -56.74
C ILE A 372 17.47 28.83 -56.80
#